data_AF-R6H2H1-F1
#
_entry.id   AF-R6H2H1-F1
#
_cell.length_a   1.000
_cell.length_b   1.000
_cell.length_c   1.000
_cell.angle_alpha   90.00
_cell.angle_beta   90.00
_cell.angle_gamma   90.00
#
_symmetry.space_group_name_H-M   'P 1'
#
loop_
_entity.id
_entity.type
_entity.pdbx_description
1 polymer ?
#
loop_
_entity_poly.entity_id
_entity_poly.type
_entity_poly.pdbx_seq_one_letter_code
_entity_poly.pdbx_strand_id
1 'polypeptide(L)'
;MHLDHDHVGSPVEHSHSYHTHPHDHDHDHHEHDHGDAPHTHEGQEHCAGADCSACGGCQHTPMEELMALMKYMVGHNAAHAQELAGLAKQLEEAGAHSSYEQVMQAVSDFEKGNLRLSTVLTALEHERKG
;
A
#
# COMPACT_ATOMS: atom_id res chain seq x y z
N MET A 1 7.54 56.48 -9.96
CA MET A 1 6.55 57.53 -9.65
C MET A 1 5.44 56.83 -8.89
N HIS A 2 5.32 57.14 -7.60
CA HIS A 2 4.38 56.57 -6.64
C HIS A 2 2.95 56.96 -7.07
N LEU A 3 1.98 56.02 -7.02
CA LEU A 3 0.57 56.38 -7.07
C LEU A 3 0.00 56.20 -5.68
N ASP A 4 -0.27 57.33 -5.07
CA ASP A 4 -0.89 57.48 -3.77
C ASP A 4 -2.39 57.18 -3.93
N HIS A 5 -2.92 56.31 -3.08
CA HIS A 5 -4.36 56.17 -2.88
C HIS A 5 -4.64 56.12 -1.38
N ASP A 6 -4.72 57.31 -0.79
CA ASP A 6 -5.27 57.51 0.54
C ASP A 6 -6.80 57.47 0.46
N HIS A 7 -7.40 56.43 1.02
CA HIS A 7 -8.72 56.58 1.63
C HIS A 7 -8.73 55.97 3.03
N VAL A 8 -8.86 56.88 3.99
CA VAL A 8 -9.02 56.66 5.41
C VAL A 8 -10.35 55.97 5.72
N GLY A 9 -10.28 54.87 6.48
CA GLY A 9 -11.43 54.21 7.10
C GLY A 9 -10.94 53.24 8.18
N SER A 10 -11.26 53.54 9.43
CA SER A 10 -10.86 52.89 10.69
C SER A 10 -10.61 51.37 10.68
N PRO A 11 -9.74 50.86 11.57
CA PRO A 11 -9.57 49.43 11.76
C PRO A 11 -10.82 48.89 12.47
N VAL A 12 -11.72 48.24 11.73
CA VAL A 12 -12.69 47.37 12.38
C VAL A 12 -11.95 46.07 12.68
N GLU A 13 -11.53 45.96 13.94
CA GLU A 13 -11.18 44.69 14.58
C GLU A 13 -12.38 43.73 14.44
N HIS A 14 -12.40 42.93 13.38
CA HIS A 14 -13.26 41.77 13.31
C HIS A 14 -12.61 40.65 14.12
N SER A 15 -12.93 40.63 15.41
CA SER A 15 -12.73 39.48 16.29
C SER A 15 -13.54 38.29 15.76
N HIS A 16 -12.93 37.47 14.92
CA HIS A 16 -13.43 36.12 14.68
C HIS A 16 -13.00 35.25 15.85
N SER A 17 -13.88 35.22 16.85
CA SER A 17 -13.89 34.21 17.91
C SER A 17 -13.67 32.84 17.27
N TYR A 18 -12.57 32.17 17.67
CA TYR A 18 -12.28 30.80 17.29
C TYR A 18 -13.41 29.90 17.78
N HIS A 19 -14.37 29.60 16.91
CA HIS A 19 -15.27 28.49 17.13
C HIS A 19 -14.46 27.21 16.93
N THR A 20 -14.01 26.64 18.04
CA THR A 20 -13.61 25.24 18.11
C THR A 20 -14.87 24.40 18.02
N HIS A 21 -15.17 23.86 16.84
CA HIS A 21 -16.12 22.78 16.72
C HIS A 21 -15.48 21.51 17.30
N PRO A 22 -16.06 20.86 18.32
CA PRO A 22 -15.70 19.48 18.61
C PRO A 22 -16.17 18.66 17.41
N HIS A 23 -15.22 18.15 16.64
CA HIS A 23 -15.49 17.11 15.67
C HIS A 23 -15.73 15.82 16.46
N ASP A 24 -16.99 15.54 16.77
CA ASP A 24 -17.42 14.20 17.19
C ASP A 24 -17.47 13.35 15.92
N HIS A 25 -16.31 12.84 15.52
CA HIS A 25 -16.25 11.76 14.56
C HIS A 25 -16.50 10.48 15.34
N ASP A 26 -17.75 10.03 15.32
CA ASP A 26 -18.09 8.65 15.57
C ASP A 26 -17.39 7.83 14.47
N HIS A 27 -16.12 7.52 14.73
CA HIS A 27 -15.37 6.58 13.93
C HIS A 27 -15.98 5.22 14.26
N ASP A 28 -17.03 4.86 13.52
CA ASP A 28 -17.40 3.48 13.31
C ASP A 28 -16.12 2.82 12.77
N HIS A 29 -15.37 2.19 13.69
CA HIS A 29 -14.15 1.49 13.37
C HIS A 29 -14.59 0.36 12.44
N HIS A 30 -14.49 0.60 11.14
CA HIS A 30 -14.48 -0.47 10.17
C HIS A 30 -13.22 -1.29 10.47
N GLU A 31 -13.41 -2.29 11.31
CA GLU A 31 -12.47 -3.36 11.53
C GLU A 31 -12.32 -4.01 10.16
N HIS A 32 -11.25 -3.64 9.47
CA HIS A 32 -10.75 -4.44 8.36
C HIS A 32 -10.24 -5.73 9.01
N ASP A 33 -11.16 -6.68 9.19
CA ASP A 33 -10.81 -8.08 9.30
C ASP A 33 -10.04 -8.38 8.02
N HIS A 34 -8.71 -8.32 8.14
CA HIS A 34 -7.84 -9.06 7.25
C HIS A 34 -8.21 -10.49 7.50
N GLY A 35 -9.28 -10.93 6.81
CA GLY A 35 -9.87 -12.23 7.01
C GLY A 35 -8.73 -13.19 7.17
N ASP A 36 -8.80 -13.97 8.26
CA ASP A 36 -7.87 -15.00 8.70
C ASP A 36 -7.68 -16.01 7.56
N ALA A 37 -7.11 -15.55 6.46
CA ALA A 37 -6.47 -16.31 5.45
C ALA A 37 -5.30 -16.83 6.24
N PRO A 38 -5.36 -18.09 6.69
CA PRO A 38 -4.27 -18.63 7.44
C PRO A 38 -3.07 -18.43 6.53
N HIS A 39 -2.03 -17.79 7.06
CA HIS A 39 -0.73 -17.71 6.44
C HIS A 39 -0.12 -19.11 6.52
N THR A 40 -0.79 -20.08 5.88
CA THR A 40 -0.24 -21.36 5.56
C THR A 40 0.77 -21.07 4.48
N HIS A 41 2.03 -21.10 4.86
CA HIS A 41 3.10 -21.32 3.90
C HIS A 41 2.95 -22.76 3.37
N GLU A 42 1.94 -23.00 2.52
CA GLU A 42 1.80 -24.27 1.81
C GLU A 42 2.96 -24.36 0.81
N GLY A 43 4.09 -24.87 1.30
CA GLY A 43 5.31 -25.10 0.54
C GLY A 43 6.57 -24.36 1.02
N GLN A 44 6.53 -23.56 2.09
CA GLN A 44 7.73 -22.92 2.67
C GLN A 44 7.73 -23.04 4.18
N GLU A 45 8.41 -24.05 4.72
CA GLU A 45 8.63 -24.16 6.15
C GLU A 45 9.31 -22.89 6.66
N HIS A 46 8.63 -22.13 7.53
CA HIS A 46 9.19 -20.94 8.14
C HIS A 46 10.40 -21.35 8.99
N CYS A 47 11.60 -21.12 8.50
CA CYS A 47 12.79 -21.11 9.33
C CYS A 47 12.94 -19.73 9.98
N ALA A 48 11.98 -19.37 10.83
CA ALA A 48 12.07 -18.18 11.67
C ALA A 48 13.01 -18.48 12.85
N GLY A 49 14.33 -18.39 12.61
CA GLY A 49 15.34 -18.04 13.61
C GLY A 49 15.51 -18.94 14.85
N ALA A 50 14.81 -20.07 14.96
CA ALA A 50 15.00 -21.04 16.03
C ALA A 50 15.55 -22.33 15.43
N ASP A 51 16.58 -22.88 16.09
CA ASP A 51 17.19 -24.19 15.80
C ASP A 51 16.12 -25.29 15.71
N CYS A 52 15.52 -25.43 14.54
CA CYS A 52 14.59 -26.50 14.25
C CYS A 52 15.41 -27.74 13.94
N SER A 53 15.70 -28.54 14.96
CA SER A 53 16.42 -29.81 14.84
C SER A 53 15.71 -30.83 13.91
N ALA A 54 14.48 -30.53 13.45
CA ALA A 54 13.74 -31.32 12.47
C ALA A 54 14.04 -30.94 11.00
N CYS A 55 14.61 -29.76 10.71
CA CYS A 55 14.96 -29.32 9.33
C CYS A 55 16.37 -29.77 8.90
N GLY A 56 17.17 -30.36 9.79
CA GLY A 56 18.54 -30.80 9.44
C GLY A 56 19.46 -29.66 8.96
N GLY A 57 19.32 -28.46 9.51
CA GLY A 57 20.20 -27.33 9.19
C GLY A 57 19.95 -26.76 7.80
N CYS A 58 18.76 -26.19 7.60
CA CYS A 58 18.37 -25.50 6.37
C CYS A 58 19.25 -24.26 6.16
N GLN A 59 20.41 -24.45 5.50
CA GLN A 59 21.33 -23.41 5.07
C GLN A 59 20.82 -22.81 3.77
N HIS A 60 19.97 -21.79 3.86
CA HIS A 60 19.67 -20.95 2.73
C HIS A 60 20.83 -19.96 2.52
N THR A 61 21.23 -19.78 1.27
CA THR A 61 22.13 -18.69 0.92
C THR A 61 21.39 -17.35 1.04
N PRO A 62 22.09 -16.23 1.29
CA PRO A 62 21.45 -14.91 1.30
C PRO A 62 20.67 -14.59 0.00
N MET A 63 21.11 -15.17 -1.12
CA MET A 63 20.43 -15.02 -2.40
C MET A 63 19.10 -15.78 -2.45
N GLU A 64 19.02 -16.96 -1.83
CA GLU A 64 17.79 -17.74 -1.76
C GLU A 64 16.73 -17.07 -0.88
N GLU A 65 17.16 -16.49 0.24
CA GLU A 65 16.29 -15.70 1.11
C GLU A 65 15.74 -14.46 0.38
N LEU A 66 16.60 -13.75 -0.36
CA LEU A 66 16.20 -12.61 -1.17
C LEU A 66 15.19 -13.00 -2.26
N MET A 67 15.45 -14.10 -2.99
CA MET A 67 14.52 -14.58 -4.02
C MET A 67 13.18 -15.03 -3.41
N ALA A 68 13.19 -15.63 -2.22
CA ALA A 68 11.95 -15.98 -1.50
C ALA A 68 11.17 -14.71 -1.13
N LEU A 69 11.84 -13.67 -0.63
CA LEU A 69 11.19 -12.39 -0.34
C LEU A 69 10.62 -11.73 -1.60
N MET A 70 11.36 -11.75 -2.71
CA MET A 70 10.88 -11.22 -3.99
C MET A 70 9.65 -11.97 -4.51
N LYS A 71 9.58 -13.30 -4.34
CA LYS A 71 8.39 -14.11 -4.68
C LYS A 71 7.20 -13.72 -3.82
N TYR A 72 7.42 -13.55 -2.52
CA TYR A 72 6.39 -13.05 -1.61
C TYR A 72 5.86 -11.67 -2.04
N MET A 73 6.74 -10.75 -2.45
CA MET A 73 6.35 -9.42 -2.95
C MET A 73 5.45 -9.48 -4.19
N VAL A 74 5.62 -10.46 -5.09
CA VAL A 74 4.70 -10.63 -6.24
C VAL A 74 3.28 -10.93 -5.75
N GLY A 75 3.13 -11.88 -4.82
CA GLY A 75 1.84 -12.21 -4.24
C GLY A 75 1.24 -11.04 -3.45
N HIS A 76 2.05 -10.37 -2.64
CA HIS A 76 1.64 -9.22 -1.84
C HIS A 76 1.10 -8.07 -2.70
N ASN A 77 1.83 -7.69 -3.75
CA ASN A 77 1.38 -6.67 -4.70
C ASN A 77 0.09 -7.07 -5.43
N ALA A 78 -0.11 -8.37 -5.71
CA ALA A 78 -1.33 -8.84 -6.36
C ALA A 78 -2.54 -8.71 -5.42
N ALA A 79 -2.39 -9.06 -4.14
CA ALA A 79 -3.43 -8.84 -3.14
C ALA A 79 -3.75 -7.34 -2.98
N HIS A 80 -2.71 -6.50 -2.89
CA HIS A 80 -2.86 -5.06 -2.77
C HIS A 80 -3.57 -4.44 -3.99
N ALA A 81 -3.28 -4.91 -5.20
CA ALA A 81 -4.00 -4.51 -6.41
C ALA A 81 -5.49 -4.88 -6.36
N GLN A 82 -5.83 -6.06 -5.81
CA GLN A 82 -7.23 -6.49 -5.64
C GLN A 82 -7.98 -5.63 -4.62
N GLU A 83 -7.34 -5.32 -3.48
CA GLU A 83 -7.91 -4.42 -2.47
C GLU A 83 -8.17 -3.03 -3.05
N LEU A 84 -7.21 -2.46 -3.79
CA LEU A 84 -7.36 -1.18 -4.46
C LEU A 84 -8.48 -1.20 -5.50
N ALA A 85 -8.63 -2.29 -6.27
CA ALA A 85 -9.76 -2.42 -7.20
C ALA A 85 -11.11 -2.45 -6.47
N GLY A 86 -11.17 -3.07 -5.29
CA GLY A 86 -12.34 -3.04 -4.41
C GLY A 86 -12.68 -1.63 -3.93
N LEU A 87 -11.68 -0.85 -3.50
CA LEU A 87 -11.86 0.56 -3.11
C LEU A 87 -12.25 1.45 -4.30
N ALA A 88 -11.64 1.21 -5.47
CA ALA A 88 -11.98 1.93 -6.70
C ALA A 88 -13.47 1.75 -7.03
N LYS A 89 -14.00 0.52 -6.91
CA LYS A 89 -15.41 0.24 -7.13
C LYS A 89 -16.32 1.08 -6.22
N GLN A 90 -15.98 1.24 -4.94
CA GLN A 90 -16.74 2.09 -4.02
C GLN A 90 -16.72 3.57 -4.43
N LEU A 91 -15.59 4.06 -4.94
CA LEU A 91 -15.48 5.42 -5.48
C LEU A 91 -16.39 5.63 -6.69
N GLU A 92 -16.44 4.65 -7.59
CA GLU A 92 -17.32 4.69 -8.77
C GLU A 92 -18.81 4.69 -8.35
N GLU A 93 -19.20 3.83 -7.40
CA GLU A 93 -20.56 3.78 -6.86
C GLU A 93 -20.96 5.09 -6.15
N ALA A 94 -20.01 5.79 -5.53
CA ALA A 94 -20.20 7.10 -4.94
C ALA A 94 -20.19 8.26 -5.95
N GLY A 95 -19.98 7.99 -7.25
CA GLY A 95 -19.91 9.00 -8.31
C GLY A 95 -18.58 9.76 -8.39
N ALA A 96 -17.55 9.33 -7.65
CA ALA A 96 -16.22 9.93 -7.63
C ALA A 96 -15.34 9.39 -8.78
N HIS A 97 -15.80 9.55 -10.02
CA HIS A 97 -15.21 8.91 -11.21
C HIS A 97 -13.72 9.23 -11.43
N SER A 98 -13.32 10.50 -11.26
CA SER A 98 -11.90 10.88 -11.42
C SER A 98 -10.99 10.21 -10.39
N SER A 99 -11.49 10.01 -9.16
CA SER A 99 -10.75 9.28 -8.12
C SER A 99 -10.69 7.78 -8.42
N TYR A 100 -11.78 7.19 -8.91
CA TYR A 100 -11.79 5.81 -9.42
C TYR A 100 -10.71 5.59 -10.47
N GLU A 101 -10.63 6.46 -11.49
CA GLU A 101 -9.63 6.34 -12.56
C GLU A 101 -8.20 6.39 -12.01
N GLN A 102 -7.93 7.26 -11.04
CA GLN A 102 -6.61 7.35 -10.41
C GLN A 102 -6.27 6.09 -9.60
N VAL A 103 -7.22 5.53 -8.84
CA VAL A 103 -6.97 4.28 -8.10
C VAL A 103 -6.78 3.12 -9.07
N MET A 104 -7.54 3.05 -10.18
CA MET A 104 -7.32 2.04 -11.22
C MET A 104 -5.97 2.18 -11.91
N GLN A 105 -5.42 3.40 -12.03
CA GLN A 105 -4.05 3.58 -12.50
C GLN A 105 -3.03 2.98 -11.52
N ALA A 106 -3.24 3.13 -10.21
CA ALA A 106 -2.40 2.51 -9.19
C ALA A 106 -2.47 0.97 -9.25
N VAL A 107 -3.67 0.39 -9.44
CA VAL A 107 -3.85 -1.06 -9.67
C VAL A 107 -2.97 -1.53 -10.83
N SER A 108 -3.04 -0.83 -11.97
CA SER A 108 -2.23 -1.15 -13.15
C SER A 108 -0.72 -1.08 -12.88
N ASP A 109 -0.29 -0.14 -12.03
CA ASP A 109 1.13 0.02 -11.72
C ASP A 109 1.65 -1.11 -10.81
N PHE A 110 0.83 -1.64 -9.90
CA PHE A 110 1.16 -2.86 -9.16
C PHE A 110 1.29 -4.08 -10.09
N GLU A 111 0.37 -4.25 -11.04
CA GLU A 111 0.43 -5.34 -12.03
C GLU A 111 1.70 -5.26 -12.89
N LYS A 112 2.05 -4.05 -13.37
CA LYS A 112 3.32 -3.81 -14.10
C LYS A 112 4.54 -4.09 -13.22
N GLY A 113 4.49 -3.71 -11.94
CA GLY A 113 5.52 -4.03 -10.97
C GLY A 113 5.73 -5.55 -10.85
N ASN A 114 4.64 -6.31 -10.77
CA ASN A 114 4.67 -7.76 -10.70
C ASN A 114 5.23 -8.43 -11.95
N LEU A 115 4.92 -7.92 -13.15
CA LEU A 115 5.52 -8.41 -14.39
C LEU A 115 7.04 -8.24 -14.39
N ARG A 116 7.53 -7.09 -13.89
CA ARG A 116 8.97 -6.82 -13.77
C ARG A 116 9.63 -7.74 -12.74
N LEU A 117 9.05 -7.86 -11.55
CA LEU A 117 9.55 -8.75 -10.50
C LEU A 117 9.61 -10.21 -10.95
N SER A 118 8.55 -10.69 -11.61
CA SER A 118 8.48 -12.06 -12.14
C SER A 118 9.53 -12.33 -13.21
N THR A 119 9.79 -11.35 -14.08
CA THR A 119 10.87 -11.42 -15.09
C THR A 119 12.24 -11.58 -14.43
N VAL A 120 12.54 -10.76 -13.43
CA VAL A 120 13.83 -10.82 -12.70
C VAL A 120 13.97 -12.17 -11.97
N LEU A 121 12.93 -12.61 -11.28
CA LEU A 121 12.91 -13.91 -10.60
C LEU A 121 13.21 -15.06 -11.56
N THR A 122 12.58 -15.05 -12.74
CA THR A 122 12.80 -16.07 -13.78
C THR A 122 14.25 -16.05 -14.26
N ALA A 123 14.84 -14.88 -14.50
CA ALA A 123 16.25 -14.77 -14.92
C ALA A 123 17.21 -15.33 -13.87
N LEU A 124 17.03 -14.96 -12.60
CA LEU A 124 17.85 -15.45 -11.47
C LEU A 124 17.72 -16.97 -11.27
N GLU A 125 16.53 -17.52 -11.48
CA GLU A 125 16.33 -18.97 -11.42
C GLU A 125 17.03 -19.73 -12.55
N HIS A 126 17.12 -19.12 -13.74
CA HIS A 126 17.86 -19.67 -14.87
C HIS A 126 19.37 -19.61 -14.64
N GLU A 127 19.89 -18.48 -14.16
CA GLU A 127 21.32 -18.29 -13.87
C GLU A 127 21.85 -19.27 -12.82
N ARG A 128 21.01 -19.68 -11.85
CA ARG A 128 21.39 -20.63 -10.80
C ARG A 128 21.34 -22.10 -11.26
N LYS A 129 20.64 -22.40 -12.36
CA LYS A 129 20.50 -23.77 -12.89
C LYS A 129 21.51 -24.09 -14.00
N GLY A 130 22.18 -23.08 -14.55
CA GLY A 130 23.23 -23.21 -15.58
C GLY A 130 24.62 -23.24 -14.96
#